data_AF-A0A0P4UNX9-F1
#
_entry.id   AF-A0A0P4UNX9-F1
#
_cell.length_a   1.000
_cell.length_b   1.000
_cell.length_c   1.000
_cell.angle_alpha   90.00
_cell.angle_beta   90.00
_cell.angle_gamma   90.00
#
_symmetry.space_group_name_H-M   'P 1'
#
loop_
_entity.id
_entity.type
_entity.pdbx_description
1 polymer ?
#
loop_
_entity_poly.entity_id
_entity_poly.type
_entity_poly.pdbx_seq_one_letter_code
_entity_poly.pdbx_strand_id
1 'polypeptide(L)' 'MSDHLISRIAASDGIMLHTGTEITDLQGDHHLEQVTWHDRHTETTETYPIRHVFLMIGAVSNTPWLQHPMAARLPDAG' A
#
# COMPACT_ATOMS: atom_id res chain seq x y z
N MET A 1 2.31 3.98 9.99
CA MET A 1 0.86 4.10 10.27
C MET A 1 0.69 4.47 11.74
N SER A 2 -0.36 5.18 12.15
CA SER A 2 -0.53 5.53 13.56
C SER A 2 -0.92 4.32 14.40
N ASP A 3 -0.50 4.30 15.67
CA ASP A 3 -0.83 3.22 16.62
C ASP A 3 -2.33 3.00 16.78
N HIS A 4 -3.11 4.08 16.69
CA HIS A 4 -4.58 4.01 16.74
C HIS A 4 -5.15 3.12 15.61
N LEU A 5 -4.71 3.31 14.37
CA LEU A 5 -5.22 2.52 13.23
C LEU A 5 -4.78 1.06 13.30
N ILE A 6 -3.53 0.82 13.73
CA ILE A 6 -3.02 -0.54 13.94
C ILE A 6 -3.86 -1.27 14.98
N SER A 7 -4.14 -0.62 16.12
CA SER A 7 -4.99 -1.18 17.17
C SER A 7 -6.41 -1.48 16.68
N ARG A 8 -6.99 -0.62 15.83
CA ARG A 8 -8.33 -0.84 15.24
C ARG A 8 -8.37 -2.05 14.29
N ILE A 9 -7.31 -2.27 13.52
CA ILE A 9 -7.20 -3.44 12.64
C ILE A 9 -7.06 -4.71 13.48
N ALA A 10 -6.17 -4.71 14.48
CA ALA A 10 -5.93 -5.87 15.34
C ALA A 10 -7.16 -6.31 16.15
N ALA A 11 -8.09 -5.39 16.43
CA ALA A 11 -9.31 -5.67 17.20
C ALA A 11 -10.50 -6.13 16.34
N SER A 12 -10.36 -6.28 15.01
CA SER A 12 -11.48 -6.58 14.12
C SER A 12 -11.50 -8.06 13.69
N ASP A 13 -12.61 -8.76 13.99
CA ASP A 13 -12.81 -10.15 13.55
C ASP A 13 -13.05 -10.29 12.04
N GLY A 14 -13.38 -9.18 11.36
CA GLY A 14 -13.58 -9.17 9.90
C GLY A 14 -12.31 -8.96 9.10
N ILE A 15 -11.16 -8.77 9.75
CA ILE A 15 -9.88 -8.49 9.09
C ILE A 15 -8.87 -9.57 9.44
N MET A 16 -8.37 -10.25 8.41
CA MET A 16 -7.19 -11.10 8.52
C MET A 16 -5.96 -10.32 8.07
N LEU A 17 -4.93 -10.27 8.93
CA LEU A 17 -3.69 -9.54 8.65
C LEU A 17 -2.60 -10.52 8.19
N HIS A 18 -2.15 -10.37 6.93
CA HIS A 18 -1.02 -11.10 6.36
C HIS A 18 0.21 -10.18 6.27
N THR A 19 1.10 -10.25 7.25
CA THR A 19 2.36 -9.48 7.25
C THR A 19 3.46 -10.23 6.51
N GLY A 20 4.34 -9.50 5.81
CA GLY A 20 5.45 -10.12 5.07
C GLY A 20 5.03 -10.84 3.80
N THR A 21 3.76 -10.71 3.43
CA THR A 21 3.12 -11.28 2.25
C THR A 21 3.05 -10.26 1.11
N GLU A 22 3.29 -10.70 -0.12
CA GLU A 22 3.22 -9.88 -1.32
C GLU A 22 2.33 -10.52 -2.39
N ILE A 23 1.44 -9.75 -3.01
CA ILE A 23 0.65 -10.24 -4.15
C ILE A 23 1.58 -10.41 -5.35
N THR A 24 1.60 -11.60 -5.93
CA THR A 24 2.49 -11.97 -7.04
C THR A 24 1.75 -12.22 -8.35
N ASP A 25 0.45 -12.56 -8.29
CA ASP A 25 -0.35 -12.77 -9.49
C ASP A 25 -1.83 -12.38 -9.28
N LEU A 26 -2.47 -11.92 -10.35
CA LEU A 26 -3.89 -11.54 -10.38
C LEU A 26 -4.52 -12.21 -11.61
N GLN A 27 -5.49 -13.09 -11.38
CA GLN A 27 -6.10 -13.88 -12.44
C GLN A 27 -7.61 -13.62 -12.55
N GLY A 28 -8.09 -13.68 -13.79
CA GLY A 28 -9.48 -13.48 -14.16
C GLY A 28 -9.58 -13.05 -15.63
N ASP A 29 -10.77 -13.12 -16.20
CA ASP A 29 -11.02 -12.67 -17.57
C ASP A 29 -11.51 -11.20 -17.57
N HIS A 30 -12.83 -10.99 -17.56
CA HIS A 30 -13.42 -9.65 -17.53
C HIS A 30 -13.37 -8.98 -16.15
N HIS A 31 -13.16 -9.76 -15.10
CA HIS A 31 -13.07 -9.28 -13.72
C HIS A 31 -12.08 -10.15 -12.95
N LEU A 32 -11.59 -9.63 -11.81
CA LEU A 32 -10.71 -10.38 -10.93
C LEU A 32 -11.46 -11.58 -10.32
N GLU A 33 -10.86 -12.75 -10.38
CA GLU A 33 -11.43 -13.99 -9.84
C GLU A 33 -10.53 -14.59 -8.76
N GLN A 34 -9.22 -14.48 -8.92
CA GLN A 34 -8.24 -15.07 -8.01
C GLN A 34 -7.03 -14.15 -7.80
N VAL A 35 -6.47 -14.22 -6.60
CA VAL A 35 -5.24 -13.52 -6.21
C VAL A 35 -4.26 -14.56 -5.70
N THR A 36 -3.04 -14.50 -6.18
CA THR A 36 -1.92 -15.29 -5.65
C THR A 36 -0.99 -14.37 -4.87
N TRP A 37 -0.56 -14.81 -3.71
CA TRP A 37 0.47 -14.13 -2.93
C TRP A 37 1.57 -15.07 -2.47
N HIS A 38 2.71 -14.48 -2.18
CA HIS A 38 3.87 -15.14 -1.60
C HIS A 38 4.09 -14.63 -0.18
N ASP A 39 4.18 -15.54 0.80
CA ASP A 39 4.62 -15.22 2.15
C ASP A 39 6.13 -15.47 2.25
N ARG A 40 6.88 -14.41 2.52
CA ARG A 40 8.35 -14.44 2.59
C ARG A 40 8.87 -15.07 3.89
N HIS A 41 8.03 -15.20 4.92
CA HIS A 41 8.42 -15.82 6.18
C HIS A 41 8.38 -17.35 6.09
N THR A 42 7.36 -17.88 5.42
CA THR A 42 7.17 -19.33 5.23
C THR A 42 7.68 -19.84 3.89
N GLU A 43 8.04 -18.93 2.98
CA GLU A 43 8.35 -19.18 1.57
C GLU A 43 7.21 -19.85 0.79
N THR A 44 5.97 -19.75 1.27
CA THR A 44 4.81 -20.38 0.62
C THR A 44 4.15 -19.45 -0.38
N THR A 45 3.55 -20.05 -1.40
CA THR A 45 2.71 -19.34 -2.37
C THR A 45 1.32 -19.94 -2.34
N GLU A 46 0.30 -19.10 -2.23
CA GLU A 46 -1.08 -19.52 -2.10
C GLU A 46 -1.99 -18.69 -3.02
N THR A 47 -3.04 -19.31 -3.53
CA THR A 47 -4.03 -18.68 -4.41
C THR A 47 -5.41 -18.76 -3.79
N TYR A 48 -6.09 -17.62 -3.72
CA TYR A 48 -7.41 -17.50 -3.10
C TYR A 48 -8.43 -16.87 -4.06
N PRO A 49 -9.71 -17.27 -3.99
CA PRO A 49 -10.78 -16.73 -4.82
C PRO A 49 -11.23 -15.35 -4.31
N ILE A 50 -10.44 -14.32 -4.64
CA ILE A 50 -10.67 -12.93 -4.24
C ILE A 50 -11.09 -12.11 -5.46
N ARG A 51 -12.22 -11.40 -5.35
CA ARG A 51 -12.82 -10.64 -6.46
C ARG A 51 -12.49 -9.14 -6.47
N HIS A 52 -11.93 -8.62 -5.38
CA HIS A 52 -11.66 -7.20 -5.21
C HIS A 52 -10.32 -6.98 -4.49
N VAL A 53 -9.49 -6.11 -5.05
CA VAL A 53 -8.23 -5.66 -4.45
C VAL A 53 -8.22 -4.13 -4.44
N PHE A 54 -7.91 -3.55 -3.29
CA PHE A 54 -7.77 -2.11 -3.11
C PHE A 54 -6.30 -1.80 -2.79
N LEU A 55 -5.67 -0.96 -3.60
CA LEU A 55 -4.28 -0.57 -3.40
C LEU A 55 -4.21 0.69 -2.53
N MET A 56 -3.60 0.55 -1.36
CA MET A 56 -3.33 1.65 -0.42
C MET A 56 -1.83 1.77 -0.14
N ILE A 57 -1.02 1.76 -1.20
CA ILE A 57 0.46 1.78 -1.14
C ILE A 57 1.07 3.19 -1.20
N GLY A 58 0.25 4.21 -0.98
CA GLY A 58 0.61 5.62 -1.17
C GLY A 58 0.37 6.10 -2.59
N ALA A 59 0.86 7.30 -2.89
CA ALA A 59 0.73 7.95 -4.18
C ALA A 59 2.02 8.69 -4.53
N VAL A 60 2.35 8.77 -5.81
CA VAL A 60 3.44 9.61 -6.31
C VAL A 60 2.85 10.97 -6.69
N SER A 61 3.30 12.03 -6.03
CA SER A 61 2.86 13.40 -6.32
C SER A 61 3.29 13.82 -7.73
N ASN A 62 2.36 14.36 -8.53
CA ASN A 62 2.67 14.94 -9.84
C ASN A 62 3.24 16.37 -9.72
N THR A 63 4.26 16.54 -8.89
CA THR A 63 4.93 17.83 -8.66
C THR A 63 6.41 17.86 -9.10
N PRO A 64 6.83 17.17 -10.19
CA PRO A 64 8.22 17.27 -10.64
C PRO A 64 8.57 18.69 -11.09
N TRP A 65 7.58 19.52 -11.45
CA TRP A 65 7.76 20.92 -11.81
C TRP A 65 8.16 21.83 -10.63
N LEU A 66 8.03 21.36 -9.39
CA LEU A 66 8.25 22.14 -8.16
C LEU A 66 9.67 21.93 -7.57
N GLN A 67 10.60 21.37 -8.34
CA GLN A 67 11.95 20.99 -7.89
C GLN A 67 12.84 22.19 -7.47
N HIS A 68 12.43 23.43 -7.69
CA HIS A 68 13.10 24.57 -7.09
C HIS A 68 12.42 24.92 -5.76
N PRO A 69 13.06 24.65 -4.61
CA PRO A 69 12.64 25.32 -3.39
C PRO A 69 12.81 26.81 -3.65
N MET A 70 11.71 27.57 -3.57
CA MET A 70 11.82 29.01 -3.40
C MET A 70 12.55 29.21 -2.08
N ALA A 71 13.87 29.38 -2.15
CA ALA A 71 14.61 29.97 -1.05
C ALA A 71 14.01 31.36 -0.90
N ALA A 72 13.15 31.53 0.10
CA ALA A 72 12.67 32.83 0.53
C ALA A 72 13.91 33.61 0.98
N ARG A 73 14.55 34.31 0.04
CA ARG A 73 15.57 35.29 0.34
C ARG A 73 14.85 36.44 1.03
N LEU A 74 14.82 36.40 2.36
CA LEU A 74 14.47 37.57 3.16
C LEU A 74 15.45 38.68 2.72
N PRO A 75 14.96 39.89 2.38
CA PRO A 75 15.85 40.99 2.08
C PRO A 75 16.67 41.30 3.32
N ASP A 76 17.99 41.38 3.15
CA ASP A 76 18.91 41.84 4.19
C ASP A 76 18.46 43.23 4.64
N ALA A 77 17.96 43.32 5.89
CA ALA A 77 17.66 44.59 6.51
C ALA A 77 18.99 45.28 6.84
N GLY A 78 19.35 46.25 5.98
CA GLY A 78 20.41 47.22 6.26
C GLY A 78 20.02 48.22 7.33
#